data_AF-M6G7X5-F1
#
_entry.id   AF-M6G7X5-F1
#
_cell.length_a   1.000
_cell.length_b   1.000
_cell.length_c   1.000
_cell.angle_alpha   90.00
_cell.angle_beta   90.00
_cell.angle_gamma   90.00
#
_symmetry.space_group_name_H-M   'P 1'
#
loop_
_entity.id
_entity.type
_entity.pdbx_description
1 polymer ?
#
loop_
_entity_poly.entity_id
_entity_poly.type
_entity_poly.pdbx_seq_one_letter_code
_entity_poly.pdbx_strand_id
1 'polypeptide(L)'
;MFQNYLLRFLDPKLEKEFRSFLREHVAVFVRIGAISAVIGYVAVFLLFYDILLIRDHRVLWILEGSVTFGLGLFLSTLKRFRSTMVPLSIIVNTIAGLVAVYVGFAFIRNQHAILLTILIIISYYAFLVLRIRTLLAFVGTSTYLAAYQYVLLMDESLDSQNKVIYSFLIWFSEFFAVIAGYTLELTTRKLFLQAKTIDTQTKDLEKEKEKSDLLLRNIFPDEIANRLKNENSQISEYFSECSILFADIVGFTLLAARKTPKELAGLLDRFFSRLDELAERRGVEKIKTIGDAYMVASGIPIPCENHIQRIANLALDILEEVNTNEEFVREDLNIRIGIHSGPVVAGVIGRKNSFMIFGEMRSILPLVWNPTAFLERFT
;
A
#
# COMPACT_ATOMS: atom_id res chain seq x y z
N MET A 1 -22.32 -10.20 -6.55
CA MET A 1 -21.50 -9.55 -5.50
C MET A 1 -21.50 -10.32 -4.17
N PHE A 2 -22.55 -11.07 -3.80
CA PHE A 2 -22.51 -12.14 -2.78
C PHE A 2 -23.52 -13.23 -3.20
N GLN A 3 -23.37 -14.49 -2.79
CA GLN A 3 -24.56 -15.36 -2.68
C GLN A 3 -25.35 -14.85 -1.46
N ASN A 4 -26.48 -14.17 -1.70
CA ASN A 4 -27.15 -13.26 -0.76
C ASN A 4 -27.45 -13.82 0.64
N TYR A 5 -27.43 -15.14 0.84
CA TYR A 5 -27.68 -15.77 2.15
C TYR A 5 -26.50 -16.57 2.72
N LEU A 6 -25.50 -16.94 1.90
CA LEU A 6 -24.40 -17.82 2.29
C LEU A 6 -23.07 -17.08 2.54
N LEU A 7 -23.07 -15.75 2.39
CA LEU A 7 -21.91 -14.86 2.57
C LEU A 7 -20.66 -15.25 1.75
N ARG A 8 -20.77 -16.16 0.79
CA ARG A 8 -19.64 -16.66 0.01
C ARG A 8 -19.31 -15.71 -1.15
N PHE A 9 -18.02 -15.48 -1.39
CA PHE A 9 -17.58 -14.82 -2.62
C PHE A 9 -17.86 -15.72 -3.84
N LEU A 10 -18.37 -15.13 -4.92
CA LEU A 10 -18.62 -15.83 -6.19
C LEU A 10 -17.31 -16.33 -6.83
N ASP A 11 -16.23 -15.57 -6.66
CA ASP A 11 -14.89 -15.95 -7.16
C ASP A 11 -14.20 -16.91 -6.17
N PRO A 12 -13.87 -18.15 -6.59
CA PRO A 12 -13.19 -19.13 -5.74
C PRO A 12 -11.77 -18.71 -5.34
N LYS A 13 -11.08 -17.91 -6.17
CA LYS A 13 -9.74 -17.39 -5.82
C LYS A 13 -9.84 -16.37 -4.69
N LEU A 14 -10.79 -15.43 -4.80
CA LEU A 14 -11.07 -14.43 -3.77
C LEU A 14 -11.48 -15.06 -2.43
N GLU A 15 -12.28 -16.13 -2.45
CA GLU A 15 -12.64 -16.88 -1.24
C GLU A 15 -11.41 -17.60 -0.63
N LYS A 16 -10.48 -18.10 -1.45
CA LYS A 16 -9.24 -18.71 -0.95
C LYS A 16 -8.33 -17.68 -0.29
N GLU A 17 -8.19 -16.50 -0.89
CA GLU A 17 -7.44 -15.36 -0.34
C GLU A 17 -8.05 -14.90 0.99
N PHE A 18 -9.37 -14.71 1.03
CA PHE A 18 -10.09 -14.34 2.25
C PHE A 18 -9.87 -15.36 3.38
N ARG A 19 -9.91 -16.67 3.08
CA ARG A 19 -9.61 -17.72 4.07
C ARG A 19 -8.18 -17.64 4.59
N SER A 20 -7.23 -17.26 3.74
CA SER A 20 -5.85 -17.05 4.16
C SER A 20 -5.75 -15.84 5.09
N PHE A 21 -6.34 -14.71 4.68
CA PHE A 21 -6.42 -13.48 5.46
C PHE A 21 -7.04 -13.71 6.84
N LEU A 22 -8.20 -14.39 6.89
CA LEU A 22 -8.85 -14.78 8.13
C LEU A 22 -7.91 -15.61 9.01
N ARG A 23 -7.30 -16.67 8.49
CA ARG A 23 -6.41 -17.54 9.30
C ARG A 23 -5.27 -16.76 9.94
N GLU A 24 -4.76 -15.74 9.25
CA GLU A 24 -3.67 -14.93 9.76
C GLU A 24 -4.11 -13.97 10.87
N HIS A 25 -5.18 -13.22 10.64
CA HIS A 25 -5.62 -12.15 11.53
C HIS A 25 -6.49 -12.67 12.69
N VAL A 26 -7.29 -13.71 12.46
CA VAL A 26 -8.21 -14.28 13.46
C VAL A 26 -7.49 -15.15 14.49
N ALA A 27 -6.35 -15.78 14.14
CA ALA A 27 -5.66 -16.68 15.06
C ALA A 27 -5.25 -16.00 16.38
N VAL A 28 -4.88 -14.72 16.34
CA VAL A 28 -4.56 -13.95 17.55
C VAL A 28 -5.80 -13.74 18.41
N PHE A 29 -6.93 -13.36 17.80
CA PHE A 29 -8.20 -13.20 18.52
C PHE A 29 -8.69 -14.51 19.14
N VAL A 30 -8.57 -15.63 18.42
CA VAL A 30 -8.94 -16.96 18.94
C VAL A 30 -8.03 -17.38 20.11
N ARG A 31 -6.73 -17.03 20.07
CA ARG A 31 -5.81 -17.28 21.21
C ARG A 31 -6.20 -16.50 22.45
N ILE A 32 -6.42 -15.19 22.29
CA ILE A 32 -6.84 -14.31 23.38
C ILE A 32 -8.18 -14.81 23.94
N GLY A 33 -9.11 -15.16 23.04
CA GLY A 33 -10.37 -15.81 23.35
C GLY A 33 -10.21 -17.05 24.19
N ALA A 34 -9.40 -18.02 23.73
CA ALA A 34 -9.19 -19.29 24.42
C ALA A 34 -8.59 -19.11 25.81
N ILE A 35 -7.62 -18.21 25.95
CA ILE A 35 -7.03 -17.87 27.25
C ILE A 35 -8.08 -17.21 28.16
N SER A 36 -8.84 -16.24 27.64
CA SER A 36 -9.89 -15.55 28.39
C SER A 36 -11.00 -16.50 28.84
N ALA A 37 -11.35 -17.50 28.01
CA ALA A 37 -12.31 -18.53 28.35
C ALA A 37 -11.81 -19.39 29.51
N VAL A 38 -10.55 -19.88 29.45
CA VAL A 38 -9.96 -20.66 30.55
C VAL A 38 -9.96 -19.86 31.85
N ILE A 39 -9.54 -18.59 31.80
CA ILE A 39 -9.53 -17.70 32.97
C ILE A 39 -10.94 -17.50 33.50
N GLY A 40 -11.92 -17.22 32.63
CA GLY A 40 -13.32 -17.04 33.00
C GLY A 40 -13.91 -18.29 33.66
N TYR A 41 -13.66 -19.48 33.11
CA TYR A 41 -14.13 -20.74 33.68
C TYR A 41 -13.47 -21.04 35.04
N VAL A 42 -12.16 -20.78 35.19
CA VAL A 42 -11.46 -20.94 36.47
C VAL A 42 -12.01 -19.96 37.51
N ALA A 43 -12.27 -18.70 37.14
CA ALA A 43 -12.85 -17.70 38.03
C ALA A 43 -14.27 -18.08 38.48
N VAL A 44 -15.12 -18.54 37.55
CA VAL A 44 -16.45 -19.06 37.87
C VAL A 44 -16.33 -20.28 38.79
N PHE A 45 -15.42 -21.21 38.52
CA PHE A 45 -15.20 -22.36 39.40
C PHE A 45 -14.78 -21.96 40.82
N LEU A 46 -13.85 -21.03 40.98
CA LEU A 46 -13.43 -20.53 42.31
C LEU A 46 -14.60 -19.88 43.05
N LEU A 47 -15.38 -19.06 42.35
CA LEU A 47 -16.58 -18.44 42.90
C LEU A 47 -17.60 -19.49 43.34
N PHE A 48 -17.80 -20.55 42.55
CA PHE A 48 -18.70 -21.66 42.90
C PHE A 48 -18.18 -22.52 44.06
N TYR A 49 -16.86 -22.76 44.11
CA TYR A 49 -16.21 -23.51 45.19
C TYR A 49 -16.40 -22.79 46.53
N ASP A 50 -16.21 -21.46 46.55
CA ASP A 50 -16.30 -20.65 47.76
C ASP A 50 -17.74 -20.28 48.15
N ILE A 51 -18.62 -19.93 47.20
CA ILE A 51 -19.97 -19.40 47.51
C ILE A 51 -21.02 -20.52 47.67
N LEU A 52 -20.92 -21.62 46.93
CA LEU A 52 -21.97 -22.66 46.92
C LEU A 52 -21.65 -23.88 47.79
N LEU A 53 -20.45 -23.96 48.39
CA LEU A 53 -20.03 -25.06 49.29
C LEU A 53 -20.21 -26.47 48.68
N ILE A 54 -20.21 -26.59 47.34
CA ILE A 54 -20.33 -27.88 46.65
C ILE A 54 -18.96 -28.57 46.72
N ARG A 55 -18.72 -29.27 47.83
CA ARG A 55 -17.50 -30.04 48.12
C ARG A 55 -17.48 -31.41 47.44
N ASP A 56 -18.18 -31.56 46.33
CA ASP A 56 -18.23 -32.80 45.57
C ASP A 56 -17.03 -32.87 44.63
N HIS A 57 -16.23 -33.93 44.77
CA HIS A 57 -15.06 -34.22 43.93
C HIS A 57 -15.43 -34.30 42.44
N ARG A 58 -16.70 -34.54 42.12
CA ARG A 58 -17.21 -34.59 40.74
C ARG A 58 -17.18 -33.23 40.02
N VAL A 59 -17.20 -32.10 40.73
CA VAL A 59 -17.10 -30.77 40.12
C VAL A 59 -15.71 -30.51 39.53
N LEU A 60 -14.67 -31.20 40.04
CA LEU A 60 -13.31 -31.11 39.49
C LEU A 60 -13.20 -31.66 38.05
N TRP A 61 -14.04 -32.64 37.68
CA TRP A 61 -14.09 -33.15 36.30
C TRP A 61 -14.56 -32.08 35.31
N ILE A 62 -15.40 -31.13 35.75
CA ILE A 62 -15.87 -30.00 34.92
C ILE A 62 -14.71 -29.00 34.71
N LEU A 63 -13.89 -28.78 35.74
CA LEU A 63 -12.71 -27.93 35.67
C LEU A 63 -11.66 -28.52 34.71
N GLU A 64 -11.36 -29.81 34.83
CA GLU A 64 -10.43 -30.51 33.94
C GLU A 64 -10.92 -30.51 32.49
N GLY A 65 -12.22 -30.73 32.26
CA GLY A 65 -12.85 -30.64 30.95
C GLY A 65 -12.76 -29.24 30.32
N SER A 66 -12.86 -28.19 31.13
CA SER A 66 -12.79 -26.80 30.65
C SER A 66 -11.36 -26.35 30.34
N VAL A 67 -10.39 -26.80 31.14
CA VAL A 67 -8.96 -26.55 30.90
C VAL A 67 -8.48 -27.29 29.65
N THR A 68 -8.89 -28.56 29.48
CA THR A 68 -8.56 -29.34 28.27
C THR A 68 -9.23 -28.76 27.01
N PHE A 69 -10.45 -28.24 27.12
CA PHE A 69 -11.15 -27.50 26.07
C PHE A 69 -10.38 -26.25 25.63
N GLY A 70 -10.01 -25.38 26.58
CA GLY A 70 -9.27 -24.16 26.28
C GLY A 70 -7.86 -24.42 25.73
N LEU A 71 -7.16 -25.44 26.26
CA LEU A 71 -5.87 -25.88 25.74
C LEU A 71 -5.99 -26.43 24.32
N GLY A 72 -7.02 -27.22 24.03
CA GLY A 72 -7.29 -27.76 22.68
C GLY A 72 -7.54 -26.64 21.65
N LEU A 73 -8.34 -25.65 22.02
CA LEU A 73 -8.55 -24.45 21.19
C LEU A 73 -7.25 -23.67 20.99
N PHE A 74 -6.45 -23.47 22.05
CA PHE A 74 -5.16 -22.79 21.96
C PHE A 74 -4.19 -23.53 21.03
N LEU A 75 -4.03 -24.84 21.17
CA LEU A 75 -3.17 -25.68 20.33
C LEU A 75 -3.60 -25.66 18.86
N SER A 76 -4.91 -25.56 18.59
CA SER A 76 -5.44 -25.43 17.22
C SER A 76 -4.96 -24.17 16.49
N THR A 77 -4.56 -23.14 17.23
CA THR A 77 -4.07 -21.87 16.67
C THR A 77 -2.57 -21.89 16.33
N LEU A 78 -1.84 -22.96 16.66
CA LEU A 78 -0.43 -23.10 16.30
C LEU A 78 -0.28 -23.15 14.77
N LYS A 79 0.83 -22.60 14.25
CA LYS A 79 1.09 -22.53 12.79
C LYS A 79 0.94 -23.89 12.09
N ARG A 80 1.27 -24.99 12.78
CA ARG A 80 1.18 -26.37 12.29
C ARG A 80 -0.25 -26.89 12.07
N PHE A 81 -1.23 -26.42 12.83
CA PHE A 81 -2.62 -26.93 12.82
C PHE A 81 -3.66 -25.92 12.30
N ARG A 82 -3.19 -24.80 11.75
CA ARG A 82 -4.04 -23.67 11.32
C ARG A 82 -5.07 -24.03 10.23
N SER A 83 -4.82 -25.06 9.43
CA SER A 83 -5.77 -25.59 8.44
C SER A 83 -6.96 -26.32 9.08
N THR A 84 -6.71 -26.99 10.21
CA THR A 84 -7.70 -27.78 10.96
C THR A 84 -8.39 -26.96 12.06
N MET A 85 -7.94 -25.72 12.31
CA MET A 85 -8.44 -24.84 13.37
C MET A 85 -9.97 -24.67 13.35
N VAL A 86 -10.55 -24.33 12.19
CA VAL A 86 -12.00 -24.10 12.05
C VAL A 86 -12.83 -25.37 12.30
N PRO A 87 -12.58 -26.52 11.63
CA PRO A 87 -13.36 -27.73 11.90
C PRO A 87 -13.18 -28.25 13.32
N LEU A 88 -11.97 -28.16 13.88
CA LEU A 88 -11.72 -28.57 15.26
C LEU A 88 -12.48 -27.69 16.25
N SER A 89 -12.52 -26.37 16.04
CA SER A 89 -13.24 -25.44 16.90
C SER A 89 -14.75 -25.73 16.94
N ILE A 90 -15.34 -26.11 15.81
CA ILE A 90 -16.76 -26.51 15.73
C ILE A 90 -17.00 -27.75 16.59
N ILE A 91 -16.22 -28.81 16.35
CA ILE A 91 -16.37 -30.09 17.04
C ILE A 91 -16.22 -29.89 18.55
N VAL A 92 -15.18 -29.17 18.95
CA VAL A 92 -14.86 -28.89 20.35
C VAL A 92 -15.98 -28.08 21.01
N ASN A 93 -16.52 -27.05 20.33
CA ASN A 93 -17.64 -26.26 20.85
C ASN A 93 -18.93 -27.08 21.02
N THR A 94 -19.28 -27.90 20.02
CA THR A 94 -20.49 -28.75 20.09
C THR A 94 -20.38 -29.78 21.20
N ILE A 95 -19.21 -30.42 21.35
CA ILE A 95 -18.95 -31.37 22.44
C ILE A 95 -19.05 -30.67 23.80
N ALA A 96 -18.45 -29.49 23.95
CA ALA A 96 -18.52 -28.73 25.20
C ALA A 96 -19.96 -28.38 25.58
N GLY A 97 -20.78 -27.96 24.62
CA GLY A 97 -22.21 -27.71 24.84
C GLY A 97 -22.97 -28.97 25.29
N LEU A 98 -22.74 -30.12 24.65
CA LEU A 98 -23.39 -31.39 25.03
C LEU A 98 -22.94 -31.87 26.42
N VAL A 99 -21.65 -31.75 26.73
CA VAL A 99 -21.12 -32.07 28.06
C VAL A 99 -21.73 -31.15 29.12
N ALA A 100 -21.88 -29.84 28.83
CA ALA A 100 -22.52 -28.91 29.74
C ALA A 100 -23.98 -29.30 30.02
N VAL A 101 -24.75 -29.72 29.00
CA VAL A 101 -26.13 -30.24 29.17
C VAL A 101 -26.14 -31.49 30.03
N TYR A 102 -25.25 -32.46 29.75
CA TYR A 102 -25.17 -33.71 30.52
C TYR A 102 -24.83 -33.47 32.00
N VAL A 103 -23.79 -32.66 32.24
CA VAL A 103 -23.35 -32.29 33.59
C VAL A 103 -24.45 -31.53 34.33
N GLY A 104 -25.10 -30.60 33.65
CA GLY A 104 -26.23 -29.84 34.18
C GLY A 104 -27.38 -30.75 34.62
N PHE A 105 -27.75 -31.73 33.79
CA PHE A 105 -28.79 -32.70 34.12
C PHE A 105 -28.38 -33.64 35.27
N ALA A 106 -27.17 -34.19 35.23
CA ALA A 106 -26.72 -35.21 36.18
C ALA A 106 -26.41 -34.65 37.58
N PHE A 107 -25.93 -33.40 37.67
CA PHE A 107 -25.39 -32.85 38.91
C PHE A 107 -26.09 -31.57 39.39
N ILE A 108 -26.71 -30.80 38.48
CA ILE A 108 -27.32 -29.48 38.77
C ILE A 108 -28.86 -29.59 38.66
N ARG A 109 -29.41 -30.67 39.23
CA ARG A 109 -30.82 -31.09 39.08
C ARG A 109 -31.86 -30.05 39.53
N ASN A 110 -31.49 -29.04 40.31
CA ASN A 110 -32.40 -27.99 40.81
C ASN A 110 -31.97 -26.55 40.47
N GLN A 111 -30.87 -26.33 39.72
CA GLN A 111 -30.36 -24.98 39.42
C GLN A 111 -30.25 -24.71 37.91
N HIS A 112 -31.38 -24.81 37.21
CA HIS A 112 -31.50 -24.59 35.76
C HIS A 112 -31.03 -23.21 35.30
N ALA A 113 -31.14 -22.18 36.14
CA ALA A 113 -30.65 -20.83 35.83
C ALA A 113 -29.12 -20.80 35.56
N ILE A 114 -28.35 -21.63 36.27
CA ILE A 114 -26.90 -21.71 36.12
C ILE A 114 -26.55 -22.44 34.82
N LEU A 115 -27.22 -23.56 34.56
CA LEU A 115 -27.06 -24.31 33.32
C LEU A 115 -27.39 -23.45 32.09
N LEU A 116 -28.49 -22.70 32.15
CA LEU A 116 -28.87 -21.73 31.12
C LEU A 116 -27.76 -20.70 30.86
N THR A 117 -27.21 -20.11 31.93
CA THR A 117 -26.15 -19.10 31.82
C THR A 117 -24.90 -19.65 31.14
N ILE A 118 -24.48 -20.88 31.50
CA ILE A 118 -23.33 -21.55 30.89
C ILE A 118 -23.58 -21.81 29.40
N LEU A 119 -24.78 -22.27 29.02
CA LEU A 119 -25.12 -22.54 27.62
C LEU A 119 -25.16 -21.26 26.77
N ILE A 120 -25.67 -20.15 27.33
CA ILE A 120 -25.63 -18.84 26.66
C ILE A 120 -24.18 -18.42 26.40
N ILE A 121 -23.29 -18.54 27.39
CA ILE A 121 -21.88 -18.18 27.23
C ILE A 121 -21.22 -19.05 26.15
N ILE A 122 -21.44 -20.36 26.15
CA ILE A 122 -20.89 -21.27 25.14
C ILE A 122 -21.42 -20.93 23.74
N SER A 123 -22.71 -20.60 23.61
CA SER A 123 -23.28 -20.15 22.32
C SER A 123 -22.63 -18.86 21.83
N TYR A 124 -22.60 -17.81 22.66
CA TYR A 124 -21.98 -16.55 22.27
C TYR A 124 -20.50 -16.70 21.91
N TYR A 125 -19.78 -17.56 22.61
CA TYR A 125 -18.39 -17.86 22.33
C TYR A 125 -18.20 -18.48 20.93
N ALA A 126 -19.13 -19.33 20.50
CA ALA A 126 -19.13 -19.94 19.17
C ALA A 126 -19.26 -18.91 18.04
N PHE A 127 -20.11 -17.90 18.22
CA PHE A 127 -20.37 -16.88 17.21
C PHE A 127 -19.32 -15.74 17.22
N LEU A 128 -18.91 -15.28 18.39
CA LEU A 128 -18.06 -14.09 18.53
C LEU A 128 -16.56 -14.40 18.53
N VAL A 129 -16.16 -15.49 19.19
CA VAL A 129 -14.76 -15.74 19.51
C VAL A 129 -14.14 -16.76 18.56
N LEU A 130 -14.82 -17.87 18.30
CA LEU A 130 -14.32 -18.91 17.41
C LEU A 130 -14.28 -18.47 15.94
N ARG A 131 -14.98 -17.37 15.59
CA ARG A 131 -15.06 -16.77 14.25
C ARG A 131 -15.22 -17.82 13.14
N ILE A 132 -16.06 -18.80 13.42
CA ILE A 132 -16.47 -19.84 12.48
C ILE A 132 -17.48 -19.23 11.50
N ARG A 133 -17.69 -19.86 10.33
CA ARG A 133 -18.81 -19.53 9.46
C ARG A 133 -20.13 -19.59 10.24
N THR A 134 -20.93 -18.54 10.16
CA THR A 134 -22.15 -18.38 10.96
C THR A 134 -23.10 -19.57 10.84
N LEU A 135 -23.24 -20.13 9.64
CA LEU A 135 -24.10 -21.30 9.40
C LEU A 135 -23.62 -22.55 10.14
N LEU A 136 -22.30 -22.79 10.21
CA LEU A 136 -21.75 -23.95 10.90
C LEU A 136 -21.83 -23.77 12.42
N ALA A 137 -21.63 -22.55 12.91
CA ALA A 137 -21.84 -22.23 14.32
C ALA A 137 -23.29 -22.51 14.72
N PHE A 138 -24.26 -22.01 13.95
CA PHE A 138 -25.69 -22.21 14.18
C PHE A 138 -26.10 -23.69 14.23
N VAL A 139 -25.56 -24.54 13.35
CA VAL A 139 -25.85 -25.99 13.39
C VAL A 139 -25.28 -26.62 14.67
N GLY A 140 -24.06 -26.25 15.05
CA GLY A 140 -23.42 -26.76 16.27
C GLY A 140 -24.15 -26.32 17.55
N THR A 141 -24.54 -25.05 17.63
CA THR A 141 -25.27 -24.49 18.77
C THR A 141 -26.67 -25.08 18.89
N SER A 142 -27.42 -25.11 17.79
CA SER A 142 -28.77 -25.71 17.75
C SER A 142 -28.79 -27.16 18.23
N THR A 143 -27.71 -27.92 18.01
CA THR A 143 -27.63 -29.34 18.42
C THR A 143 -27.71 -29.52 19.93
N TYR A 144 -26.86 -28.81 20.69
CA TYR A 144 -26.89 -28.94 22.16
C TYR A 144 -28.06 -28.16 22.78
N LEU A 145 -28.54 -27.09 22.13
CA LEU A 145 -29.74 -26.38 22.57
C LEU A 145 -31.00 -27.24 22.46
N ALA A 146 -31.12 -28.05 21.40
CA ALA A 146 -32.19 -29.04 21.28
C ALA A 146 -32.11 -30.10 22.38
N ALA A 147 -30.90 -30.57 22.73
CA ALA A 147 -30.71 -31.50 23.84
C ALA A 147 -31.12 -30.88 25.19
N TYR A 148 -30.75 -29.62 25.45
CA TYR A 148 -31.19 -28.89 26.63
C TYR A 148 -32.72 -28.76 26.68
N GLN A 149 -33.36 -28.43 25.55
CA GLN A 149 -34.80 -28.27 25.49
C GLN A 149 -35.54 -29.59 25.77
N TYR A 150 -35.01 -30.72 25.28
CA TYR A 150 -35.52 -32.04 25.61
C TYR A 150 -35.47 -32.31 27.11
N VAL A 151 -34.32 -32.04 27.75
CA VAL A 151 -34.14 -32.19 29.20
C VAL A 151 -35.11 -31.30 29.98
N LEU A 152 -35.26 -30.04 29.58
CA LEU A 152 -36.15 -29.07 30.23
C LEU A 152 -37.62 -29.50 30.18
N LEU A 153 -38.06 -30.10 29.07
CA LEU A 153 -39.44 -30.56 28.91
C LEU A 153 -39.74 -31.81 29.75
N MET A 154 -38.79 -32.74 29.82
CA MET A 154 -38.90 -33.99 30.56
C MET A 154 -38.81 -33.82 32.09
N ASP A 155 -38.36 -32.66 32.56
CA ASP A 155 -38.21 -32.41 33.99
C ASP A 155 -39.57 -32.10 34.66
N GLU A 156 -40.13 -33.08 35.37
CA GLU A 156 -41.40 -32.92 36.09
C GLU A 156 -41.30 -32.03 37.34
N SER A 157 -40.10 -31.70 37.81
CA SER A 157 -39.91 -30.89 39.03
C SER A 157 -40.14 -29.39 38.81
N LEU A 158 -40.10 -28.93 37.56
CA LEU A 158 -40.25 -27.54 37.17
C LEU A 158 -41.71 -27.19 36.85
N ASP A 159 -42.18 -26.08 37.42
CA ASP A 159 -43.45 -25.49 37.02
C ASP A 159 -43.45 -25.07 35.55
N SER A 160 -44.63 -25.15 34.94
CA SER A 160 -44.93 -24.74 33.57
C SER A 160 -44.42 -23.33 33.24
N GLN A 161 -44.52 -22.37 34.18
CA GLN A 161 -44.03 -21.01 33.97
C GLN A 161 -42.50 -20.95 33.79
N ASN A 162 -41.76 -21.64 34.66
CA ASN A 162 -40.29 -21.67 34.61
C ASN A 162 -39.78 -22.35 33.33
N LYS A 163 -40.44 -23.41 32.85
CA LYS A 163 -40.11 -24.06 31.58
C LYS A 163 -40.23 -23.08 30.40
N VAL A 164 -41.30 -22.29 30.36
CA VAL A 164 -41.51 -21.28 29.31
C VAL A 164 -40.44 -20.19 29.38
N ILE A 165 -40.11 -19.68 30.57
CA ILE A 165 -39.10 -18.63 30.75
C ILE A 165 -37.72 -19.11 30.27
N TYR A 166 -37.25 -20.27 30.71
CA TYR A 166 -35.93 -20.77 30.34
C TYR A 166 -35.83 -21.11 28.85
N SER A 167 -36.89 -21.66 28.26
CA SER A 167 -36.96 -21.91 26.81
C SER A 167 -36.93 -20.60 26.02
N PHE A 168 -37.70 -19.60 26.44
CA PHE A 168 -37.71 -18.29 25.80
C PHE A 168 -36.33 -17.62 25.86
N LEU A 169 -35.69 -17.58 27.03
CA LEU A 169 -34.39 -16.95 27.21
C LEU A 169 -33.30 -17.57 26.31
N ILE A 170 -33.29 -18.89 26.18
CA ILE A 170 -32.25 -19.55 25.39
C ILE A 170 -32.42 -19.30 23.89
N TRP A 171 -33.64 -19.41 23.36
CA TRP A 171 -33.92 -19.10 21.95
C TRP A 171 -33.71 -17.62 21.63
N PHE A 172 -34.09 -16.73 22.55
CA PHE A 172 -33.85 -15.30 22.42
C PHE A 172 -32.35 -15.00 22.39
N SER A 173 -31.57 -15.61 23.28
CA SER A 173 -30.11 -15.45 23.30
C SER A 173 -29.45 -15.94 22.00
N GLU A 174 -29.92 -17.06 21.45
CA GLU A 174 -29.42 -17.66 20.20
C GLU A 174 -29.72 -16.76 19.00
N PHE A 175 -30.91 -16.17 18.94
CA PHE A 175 -31.28 -15.21 17.90
C PHE A 175 -30.30 -14.02 17.83
N PHE A 176 -29.97 -13.42 18.98
CA PHE A 176 -28.99 -12.33 19.03
C PHE A 176 -27.57 -12.80 18.70
N ALA A 177 -27.19 -14.00 19.15
CA ALA A 177 -25.88 -14.57 18.86
C ALA A 177 -25.68 -14.79 17.34
N VAL A 178 -26.71 -15.28 16.64
CA VAL A 178 -26.71 -15.44 15.17
C VAL A 178 -26.59 -14.09 14.47
N ILE A 179 -27.34 -13.07 14.89
CA ILE A 179 -27.24 -11.71 14.32
C ILE A 179 -25.83 -11.15 14.52
N ALA A 180 -25.27 -11.29 15.72
CA ALA A 180 -23.94 -10.82 16.04
C ALA A 180 -22.86 -11.56 15.21
N GLY A 181 -22.98 -12.88 15.06
CA GLY A 181 -22.09 -13.68 14.21
C GLY A 181 -22.18 -13.28 12.74
N TYR A 182 -23.39 -13.09 12.22
CA TYR A 182 -23.63 -12.68 10.84
C TYR A 182 -23.05 -11.29 10.53
N THR A 183 -23.29 -10.32 11.42
CA THR A 183 -22.76 -8.95 11.28
C THR A 183 -21.23 -8.91 11.38
N LEU A 184 -20.64 -9.73 12.26
CA LEU A 184 -19.19 -9.88 12.38
C LEU A 184 -18.58 -10.50 11.10
N GLU A 185 -19.19 -11.56 10.56
CA GLU A 185 -18.74 -12.19 9.32
C GLU A 185 -18.83 -11.22 8.13
N LEU A 186 -19.96 -10.51 8.01
CA LEU A 186 -20.16 -9.47 7.00
C LEU A 186 -19.12 -8.36 7.09
N THR A 187 -18.92 -7.81 8.27
CA THR A 187 -17.98 -6.69 8.49
C THR A 187 -16.56 -7.13 8.15
N THR A 188 -16.17 -8.34 8.56
CA THR A 188 -14.84 -8.88 8.24
C THR A 188 -14.64 -9.07 6.73
N ARG A 189 -15.66 -9.53 6.01
CA ARG A 189 -15.62 -9.67 4.55
C ARG A 189 -15.55 -8.31 3.84
N LYS A 190 -16.30 -7.32 4.31
CA LYS A 190 -16.25 -5.94 3.78
C LYS A 190 -14.88 -5.30 4.01
N LEU A 191 -14.32 -5.44 5.21
CA LEU A 191 -12.98 -4.95 5.54
C LEU A 191 -11.90 -5.58 4.65
N PHE A 192 -12.00 -6.87 4.37
CA PHE A 192 -11.10 -7.54 3.43
C PHE A 192 -11.17 -6.94 2.01
N LEU A 193 -12.37 -6.69 1.49
CA LEU A 193 -12.53 -6.05 0.19
C LEU A 193 -11.97 -4.63 0.18
N GLN A 194 -12.24 -3.84 1.21
CA GLN A 194 -11.71 -2.48 1.34
C GLN A 194 -10.19 -2.47 1.39
N ALA A 195 -9.57 -3.36 2.18
CA ALA A 195 -8.13 -3.51 2.24
C ALA A 195 -7.52 -3.85 0.87
N LYS A 196 -8.19 -4.73 0.11
CA LYS A 196 -7.75 -5.07 -1.25
C LYS A 196 -7.88 -3.90 -2.23
N THR A 197 -8.97 -3.13 -2.15
CA THR A 197 -9.16 -1.92 -2.98
C THR A 197 -8.09 -0.86 -2.66
N ILE A 198 -7.79 -0.65 -1.38
CA ILE A 198 -6.73 0.28 -0.96
C ILE A 198 -5.38 -0.15 -1.53
N ASP A 199 -5.01 -1.44 -1.41
CA ASP A 199 -3.75 -1.95 -1.97
C ASP A 199 -3.63 -1.76 -3.48
N THR A 200 -4.73 -1.93 -4.22
CA THR A 200 -4.74 -1.66 -5.67
C THR A 200 -4.59 -0.16 -5.96
N GLN A 201 -5.31 0.69 -5.23
CA GLN A 201 -5.26 2.14 -5.43
C GLN A 201 -3.88 2.71 -5.07
N THR A 202 -3.23 2.20 -4.02
CA THR A 202 -1.87 2.63 -3.66
C THR A 202 -0.87 2.28 -4.75
N LYS A 203 -0.98 1.09 -5.36
CA LYS A 203 -0.10 0.67 -6.47
C LYS A 203 -0.30 1.52 -7.72
N ASP A 204 -1.55 1.86 -8.04
CA ASP A 204 -1.84 2.70 -9.20
C ASP A 204 -1.36 4.14 -8.96
N LEU A 205 -1.57 4.67 -7.75
CA LEU A 205 -1.06 5.98 -7.34
C LEU A 205 0.48 6.05 -7.39
N GLU A 206 1.18 5.00 -6.96
CA GLU A 206 2.64 4.91 -7.05
C GLU A 206 3.13 5.00 -8.50
N LYS A 207 2.48 4.28 -9.42
CA LYS A 207 2.82 4.33 -10.86
C LYS A 207 2.55 5.70 -11.48
N GLU A 208 1.42 6.31 -11.15
CA GLU A 208 1.10 7.65 -11.64
C GLU A 208 2.07 8.70 -11.10
N LYS A 209 2.45 8.58 -9.81
CA LYS A 209 3.47 9.42 -9.20
C LYS A 209 4.83 9.26 -9.88
N GLU A 210 5.28 8.02 -10.11
CA GLU A 210 6.54 7.76 -10.81
C GLU A 210 6.54 8.36 -12.22
N LYS A 211 5.45 8.19 -12.97
CA LYS A 211 5.29 8.78 -14.30
C LYS A 211 5.32 10.31 -14.26
N SER A 212 4.63 10.92 -13.29
CA SER A 212 4.63 12.38 -13.08
C SER A 212 6.04 12.89 -12.74
N ASP A 213 6.75 12.17 -11.87
CA ASP A 213 8.10 12.50 -11.44
C ASP A 213 9.13 12.42 -12.58
N LEU A 214 9.03 11.40 -13.43
CA LEU A 214 9.86 11.25 -14.63
C LEU A 214 9.60 12.38 -15.63
N LEU A 215 8.33 12.71 -15.88
CA LEU A 215 7.98 13.81 -16.79
C LEU A 215 8.49 15.16 -16.28
N LEU A 216 8.44 15.39 -14.97
CA LEU A 216 8.94 16.62 -14.37
C LEU A 216 10.46 16.75 -14.55
N ARG A 217 11.22 15.67 -14.34
CA ARG A 217 12.69 15.64 -14.51
C ARG A 217 13.12 15.74 -15.97
N ASN A 218 12.29 15.29 -16.91
CA ASN A 218 12.57 15.49 -18.34
C ASN A 218 12.41 16.95 -18.79
N ILE A 219 11.75 17.80 -18.00
CA ILE A 219 11.50 19.22 -18.33
C ILE A 219 12.40 20.15 -17.52
N PHE A 220 12.74 19.78 -16.28
CA PHE A 220 13.53 20.61 -15.37
C PHE A 220 14.77 19.88 -14.86
N PRO A 221 15.87 20.62 -14.62
CA PRO A 221 16.99 20.11 -13.85
C PRO A 221 16.54 19.57 -12.49
N ASP A 222 17.22 18.54 -11.97
CA ASP A 222 16.83 17.83 -10.75
C ASP A 222 16.58 18.75 -9.54
N GLU A 223 17.44 19.75 -9.36
CA GLU A 223 17.28 20.74 -8.28
C GLU A 223 15.97 21.52 -8.40
N ILE A 224 15.66 22.00 -9.61
CA ILE A 224 14.47 22.80 -9.88
C ILE A 224 13.22 21.92 -9.75
N ALA A 225 13.27 20.69 -10.26
CA ALA A 225 12.19 19.72 -10.12
C ALA A 225 11.87 19.42 -8.65
N ASN A 226 12.89 19.22 -7.81
CA ASN A 226 12.71 18.97 -6.37
C ASN A 226 12.17 20.21 -5.63
N ARG A 227 12.66 21.40 -5.96
CA ARG A 227 12.14 22.66 -5.38
C ARG A 227 10.68 22.89 -5.77
N LEU A 228 10.29 22.68 -7.04
CA LEU A 228 8.89 22.79 -7.47
C LEU A 228 7.94 21.81 -6.77
N LYS A 229 8.43 20.62 -6.37
CA LYS A 229 7.63 19.65 -5.61
C LYS A 229 7.37 20.10 -4.18
N ASN A 230 8.34 20.78 -3.56
CA ASN A 230 8.30 21.12 -2.14
C ASN A 230 7.77 22.55 -1.90
N GLU A 231 7.96 23.45 -2.85
CA GLU A 231 7.67 24.87 -2.73
C GLU A 231 6.83 25.37 -3.91
N ASN A 232 5.73 26.06 -3.61
CA ASN A 232 4.82 26.66 -4.61
C ASN A 232 5.26 28.08 -5.04
N SER A 233 6.54 28.45 -4.84
CA SER A 233 7.06 29.79 -5.09
C SER A 233 7.73 29.93 -6.46
N GLN A 234 7.80 31.16 -6.94
CA GLN A 234 8.55 31.53 -8.13
C GLN A 234 10.04 31.23 -7.91
N ILE A 235 10.59 30.28 -8.68
CA ILE A 235 12.01 29.94 -8.63
C ILE A 235 12.76 30.90 -9.55
N SER A 236 13.40 31.91 -8.97
CA SER A 236 14.30 32.83 -9.68
C SER A 236 15.49 33.11 -8.77
N GLU A 237 16.70 32.79 -9.25
CA GLU A 237 17.92 32.85 -8.47
C GLU A 237 19.00 33.61 -9.26
N TYR A 238 19.77 34.43 -8.55
CA TYR A 238 20.90 35.17 -9.11
C TYR A 238 22.19 34.38 -8.90
N PHE A 239 22.94 34.20 -9.97
CA PHE A 239 24.23 33.53 -10.01
C PHE A 239 25.29 34.58 -10.35
N SER A 240 26.22 34.82 -9.42
CA SER A 240 27.28 35.82 -9.61
C SER A 240 28.29 35.42 -10.68
N GLU A 241 28.59 34.13 -10.79
CA GLU A 241 29.53 33.56 -11.75
C GLU A 241 28.98 32.26 -12.32
N CYS A 242 28.84 32.22 -13.64
CA CYS A 242 28.51 31.02 -14.40
C CYS A 242 29.13 31.10 -15.79
N SER A 243 29.13 30.00 -16.54
CA SER A 243 29.53 30.02 -17.94
C SER A 243 28.44 29.42 -18.82
N ILE A 244 28.24 30.01 -19.99
CA ILE A 244 27.27 29.54 -21.00
C ILE A 244 28.01 29.28 -22.30
N LEU A 245 27.63 28.18 -22.96
CA LEU A 245 28.14 27.79 -24.26
C LEU A 245 26.98 27.72 -25.24
N PHE A 246 27.19 28.35 -26.39
CA PHE A 246 26.34 28.25 -27.57
C PHE A 246 27.12 27.52 -28.66
N ALA A 247 26.55 26.45 -29.19
CA ALA A 247 27.10 25.72 -30.33
C ALA A 247 26.09 25.73 -31.47
N ASP A 248 26.51 26.09 -32.67
CA ASP A 248 25.62 26.27 -33.83
C ASP A 248 26.19 25.59 -35.08
N ILE A 249 25.31 25.01 -35.91
CA ILE A 249 25.73 24.29 -37.12
C ILE A 249 25.99 25.28 -38.25
N VAL A 250 27.24 25.34 -38.71
CA VAL A 250 27.63 26.24 -39.80
C VAL A 250 26.99 25.78 -41.11
N GLY A 251 26.27 26.70 -41.77
CA GLY A 251 25.65 26.41 -43.07
C GLY A 251 24.39 25.54 -42.99
N PHE A 252 23.76 25.45 -41.82
CA PHE A 252 22.56 24.64 -41.60
C PHE A 252 21.46 24.87 -42.64
N THR A 253 21.23 26.11 -43.09
CA THR A 253 20.21 26.41 -44.11
C THR A 253 20.43 25.62 -45.40
N LEU A 254 21.69 25.48 -45.85
CA LEU A 254 22.05 24.72 -47.05
C LEU A 254 21.92 23.20 -46.80
N LEU A 255 22.29 22.74 -45.60
CA LEU A 255 22.14 21.35 -45.19
C LEU A 255 20.66 20.94 -45.16
N ALA A 256 19.81 21.78 -44.56
CA ALA A 256 18.37 21.58 -44.46
C ALA A 256 17.69 21.57 -45.84
N ALA A 257 18.15 22.41 -46.78
CA ALA A 257 17.62 22.46 -48.14
C ALA A 257 17.90 21.18 -48.96
N ARG A 258 18.92 20.39 -48.57
CA ARG A 258 19.33 19.16 -49.28
C ARG A 258 18.71 17.88 -48.71
N LYS A 259 17.98 17.95 -47.60
CA LYS A 259 17.42 16.79 -46.89
C LYS A 259 15.91 16.86 -46.80
N THR A 260 15.28 15.69 -46.74
CA THR A 260 13.86 15.67 -46.35
C THR A 260 13.73 16.06 -44.87
N PRO A 261 12.57 16.63 -44.46
CA PRO A 261 12.35 16.99 -43.05
C PRO A 261 12.57 15.82 -42.07
N LYS A 262 12.25 14.59 -42.49
CA LYS A 262 12.45 13.39 -41.67
C LYS A 262 13.92 13.03 -41.49
N GLU A 263 14.72 13.11 -42.55
CA GLU A 263 16.16 12.85 -42.50
C GLU A 263 16.88 13.92 -41.68
N LEU A 264 16.50 15.19 -41.85
CA LEU A 264 17.05 16.30 -41.08
C LEU A 264 16.73 16.17 -39.58
N ALA A 265 15.47 15.86 -39.25
CA ALA A 265 15.06 15.64 -37.86
C ALA A 265 15.82 14.47 -37.23
N GLY A 266 16.02 13.37 -37.97
CA GLY A 266 16.80 12.23 -37.49
C GLY A 266 18.28 12.54 -37.28
N LEU A 267 18.89 13.35 -38.16
CA LEU A 267 20.27 13.79 -38.01
C LEU A 267 20.42 14.70 -36.78
N LEU A 268 19.53 15.68 -36.60
CA LEU A 268 19.52 16.57 -35.45
C LEU A 268 19.29 15.81 -34.13
N ASP A 269 18.40 14.83 -34.12
CA ASP A 269 18.13 14.00 -32.94
C ASP A 269 19.39 13.24 -32.49
N ARG A 270 20.10 12.58 -33.42
CA ARG A 270 21.37 11.89 -33.11
C ARG A 270 22.47 12.86 -32.68
N PHE A 271 22.59 13.99 -33.38
CA PHE A 271 23.57 15.02 -33.06
C PHE A 271 23.36 15.60 -31.66
N PHE A 272 22.16 16.10 -31.35
CA PHE A 272 21.86 16.67 -30.05
C PHE A 272 21.88 15.62 -28.93
N SER A 273 21.44 14.39 -29.18
CA SER A 273 21.55 13.30 -28.19
C SER A 273 23.00 13.05 -27.80
N ARG A 274 23.92 13.10 -28.78
CA ARG A 274 25.35 12.92 -28.49
C ARG A 274 25.93 14.08 -27.67
N LEU A 275 25.53 15.31 -27.99
CA LEU A 275 25.90 16.50 -27.22
C LEU A 275 25.34 16.43 -25.79
N ASP A 276 24.11 15.93 -25.60
CA ASP A 276 23.50 15.71 -24.28
C ASP A 276 24.34 14.73 -23.44
N GLU A 277 24.79 13.61 -24.02
CA GLU A 277 25.67 12.65 -23.34
C GLU A 277 27.03 13.24 -22.93
N LEU A 278 27.57 14.17 -23.74
CA LEU A 278 28.82 14.87 -23.41
C LEU A 278 28.59 15.89 -22.29
N ALA A 279 27.48 16.63 -22.33
CA ALA A 279 27.11 17.59 -21.30
C ALA A 279 26.91 16.91 -19.94
N GLU A 280 26.18 15.78 -19.90
CA GLU A 280 26.01 14.97 -18.69
C GLU A 280 27.37 14.50 -18.12
N ARG A 281 28.26 13.99 -18.98
CA ARG A 281 29.61 13.55 -18.56
C ARG A 281 30.46 14.65 -17.95
N ARG A 282 30.28 15.90 -18.40
CA ARG A 282 30.99 17.07 -17.88
C ARG A 282 30.26 17.76 -16.72
N GLY A 283 29.08 17.29 -16.34
CA GLY A 283 28.25 17.91 -15.31
C GLY A 283 27.89 19.34 -15.67
N VAL A 284 27.50 19.56 -16.93
CA VAL A 284 27.03 20.82 -17.50
C VAL A 284 25.54 20.67 -17.84
N GLU A 285 24.73 21.67 -17.50
CA GLU A 285 23.28 21.60 -17.63
C GLU A 285 22.84 22.04 -19.04
N LYS A 286 22.00 21.22 -19.69
CA LYS A 286 21.35 21.60 -20.94
C LYS A 286 20.24 22.59 -20.66
N ILE A 287 20.27 23.74 -21.34
CA ILE A 287 19.24 24.77 -21.17
C ILE A 287 18.13 24.60 -22.20
N LYS A 288 18.49 24.55 -23.49
CA LYS A 288 17.56 24.35 -24.60
C LYS A 288 18.29 24.18 -25.93
N THR A 289 17.54 23.70 -26.92
CA THR A 289 17.88 23.85 -28.34
C THR A 289 17.07 25.01 -28.93
N ILE A 290 17.69 25.77 -29.84
CA ILE A 290 17.06 26.89 -30.55
C ILE A 290 17.32 26.69 -32.04
N GLY A 291 16.42 25.99 -32.71
CA GLY A 291 16.65 25.57 -34.10
C GLY A 291 17.82 24.57 -34.18
N ASP A 292 18.87 24.97 -34.88
CA ASP A 292 20.15 24.28 -35.07
C ASP A 292 21.19 24.59 -33.98
N ALA A 293 20.91 25.54 -33.10
CA ALA A 293 21.79 25.90 -32.00
C ALA A 293 21.51 25.09 -30.71
N TYR A 294 22.59 24.69 -30.04
CA TYR A 294 22.63 24.01 -28.76
C TYR A 294 23.12 24.97 -27.66
N MET A 295 22.36 25.10 -26.57
CA MET A 295 22.68 26.00 -25.45
C MET A 295 22.82 25.22 -24.14
N VAL A 296 23.97 25.36 -23.48
CA VAL A 296 24.28 24.73 -22.19
C VAL A 296 24.91 25.72 -21.23
N ALA A 297 24.78 25.47 -19.93
CA ALA A 297 25.35 26.31 -18.89
C ALA A 297 26.05 25.47 -17.81
N SER A 298 27.15 25.99 -17.28
CA SER A 298 27.86 25.44 -16.13
C SER A 298 27.81 26.43 -14.97
N GLY A 299 27.69 25.93 -13.75
CA GLY A 299 27.46 26.73 -12.55
C GLY A 299 25.99 27.07 -12.28
N ILE A 300 25.05 26.44 -13.01
CA ILE A 300 23.59 26.58 -12.87
C ILE A 300 22.98 25.17 -13.05
N PRO A 301 21.95 24.78 -12.28
CA PRO A 301 21.34 25.52 -11.16
C PRO A 301 22.18 25.50 -9.88
N ILE A 302 23.26 24.71 -9.83
CA ILE A 302 24.16 24.62 -8.68
C ILE A 302 25.44 25.40 -8.99
N PRO A 303 25.78 26.43 -8.18
CA PRO A 303 27.05 27.15 -8.33
C PRO A 303 28.24 26.19 -8.25
N CYS A 304 29.25 26.43 -9.09
CA CYS A 304 30.39 25.53 -9.18
C CYS A 304 31.67 26.32 -9.48
N GLU A 305 32.72 26.16 -8.70
CA GLU A 305 33.98 26.91 -8.87
C GLU A 305 34.70 26.59 -10.18
N ASN A 306 34.61 25.34 -10.68
CA ASN A 306 35.25 24.92 -11.92
C ASN A 306 34.34 25.01 -13.16
N HIS A 307 33.32 25.88 -13.12
CA HIS A 307 32.35 26.06 -14.21
C HIS A 307 33.00 26.35 -15.58
N ILE A 308 34.03 27.21 -15.60
CA ILE A 308 34.79 27.55 -16.81
C ILE A 308 35.51 26.33 -17.38
N GLN A 309 36.15 25.54 -16.52
CA GLN A 309 36.90 24.35 -16.94
C GLN A 309 35.96 23.28 -17.51
N ARG A 310 34.83 23.03 -16.85
CA ARG A 310 33.82 22.06 -17.32
C ARG A 310 33.30 22.43 -18.70
N ILE A 311 32.94 23.70 -18.90
CA ILE A 311 32.34 24.13 -20.16
C ILE A 311 33.37 24.22 -21.30
N ALA A 312 34.62 24.59 -21.00
CA ALA A 312 35.70 24.59 -21.97
C ALA A 312 36.05 23.16 -22.42
N ASN A 313 36.11 22.21 -21.47
CA ASN A 313 36.31 20.80 -21.80
C ASN A 313 35.15 20.24 -22.63
N LEU A 314 33.90 20.60 -22.32
CA LEU A 314 32.75 20.23 -23.15
C LEU A 314 32.89 20.76 -24.58
N ALA A 315 33.34 22.01 -24.76
CA ALA A 315 33.57 22.58 -26.08
C ALA A 315 34.59 21.76 -26.88
N LEU A 316 35.69 21.34 -26.24
CA LEU A 316 36.70 20.50 -26.86
C LEU A 316 36.14 19.13 -27.24
N ASP A 317 35.38 18.49 -26.34
CA ASP A 317 34.75 17.20 -26.61
C ASP A 317 33.76 17.28 -27.78
N ILE A 318 32.98 18.37 -27.88
CA ILE A 318 32.04 18.58 -28.99
C ILE A 318 32.82 18.73 -30.31
N LEU A 319 33.92 19.49 -30.31
CA LEU A 319 34.76 19.64 -31.50
C LEU A 319 35.40 18.32 -31.90
N GLU A 320 35.90 17.54 -30.94
CA GLU A 320 36.45 16.21 -31.20
C GLU A 320 35.37 15.29 -31.80
N GLU A 321 34.20 15.20 -31.18
CA GLU A 321 33.11 14.33 -31.64
C GLU A 321 32.67 14.65 -33.07
N VAL A 322 32.52 15.93 -33.42
CA VAL A 322 32.16 16.36 -34.79
C VAL A 322 33.21 15.94 -35.81
N ASN A 323 34.50 15.92 -35.42
CA ASN A 323 35.61 15.57 -36.31
C ASN A 323 35.92 14.07 -36.36
N THR A 324 35.53 13.29 -35.35
CA THR A 324 35.85 11.86 -35.27
C THR A 324 34.68 10.95 -35.61
N ASN A 325 33.44 11.42 -35.43
CA ASN A 325 32.25 10.61 -35.67
C ASN A 325 32.01 10.45 -37.18
N GLU A 326 32.08 9.22 -37.68
CA GLU A 326 31.98 8.92 -39.11
C GLU A 326 30.71 9.47 -39.76
N GLU A 327 29.58 9.48 -39.05
CA GLU A 327 28.32 10.01 -39.56
C GLU A 327 28.40 11.53 -39.74
N PHE A 328 28.90 12.25 -38.74
CA PHE A 328 28.98 13.71 -38.77
C PHE A 328 30.00 14.20 -39.79
N VAL A 329 31.12 13.49 -39.91
CA VAL A 329 32.14 13.75 -40.94
C VAL A 329 31.57 13.52 -42.35
N ARG A 330 30.80 12.44 -42.55
CA ARG A 330 30.18 12.14 -43.84
C ARG A 330 29.14 13.20 -44.26
N GLU A 331 28.47 13.78 -43.28
CA GLU A 331 27.48 14.86 -43.49
C GLU A 331 28.11 16.26 -43.60
N ASP A 332 29.46 16.35 -43.55
CA ASP A 332 30.23 17.62 -43.58
C ASP A 332 29.73 18.63 -42.53
N LEU A 333 29.39 18.11 -41.34
CA LEU A 333 28.92 18.93 -40.23
C LEU A 333 30.06 19.77 -39.68
N ASN A 334 29.89 21.08 -39.74
CA ASN A 334 30.80 22.04 -39.15
C ASN A 334 30.07 22.78 -38.03
N ILE A 335 30.75 23.00 -36.91
CA ILE A 335 30.16 23.64 -35.73
C ILE A 335 30.93 24.89 -35.33
N ARG A 336 30.21 25.91 -34.88
CA ARG A 336 30.76 27.11 -34.26
C ARG A 336 30.38 27.12 -32.79
N ILE A 337 31.37 27.32 -31.92
CA ILE A 337 31.15 27.38 -30.47
C ILE A 337 31.54 28.75 -29.93
N GLY A 338 30.66 29.37 -29.15
CA GLY A 338 30.92 30.58 -28.39
C GLY A 338 30.70 30.33 -26.89
N ILE A 339 31.65 30.77 -26.06
CA ILE A 339 31.58 30.64 -24.60
C ILE A 339 31.65 32.04 -23.97
N HIS A 340 30.86 32.25 -22.93
CA HIS A 340 30.97 33.46 -22.11
C HIS A 340 30.77 33.14 -20.63
N SER A 341 31.45 33.91 -19.77
CA SER A 341 31.36 33.80 -18.31
C SER A 341 30.96 35.13 -17.70
N GLY A 342 30.12 35.09 -16.67
CA GLY A 342 29.64 36.27 -15.96
C GLY A 342 28.31 36.03 -15.22
N PRO A 343 27.74 37.08 -14.62
CA PRO A 343 26.56 36.98 -13.78
C PRO A 343 25.27 36.79 -14.60
N VAL A 344 24.37 35.95 -14.09
CA VAL A 344 23.04 35.72 -14.68
C VAL A 344 21.95 35.51 -13.63
N VAL A 345 20.70 35.70 -14.03
CA VAL A 345 19.52 35.27 -13.28
C VAL A 345 18.94 34.06 -13.99
N ALA A 346 18.82 32.93 -13.30
CA ALA A 346 18.16 31.74 -13.82
C ALA A 346 16.87 31.46 -13.05
N GLY A 347 15.82 31.04 -13.75
CA GLY A 347 14.55 30.80 -13.11
C GLY A 347 13.49 30.18 -14.02
N VAL A 348 12.42 29.73 -13.39
CA VAL A 348 11.24 29.17 -14.06
C VAL A 348 10.24 30.30 -14.29
N ILE A 349 9.93 30.58 -15.56
CA ILE A 349 9.03 31.68 -15.95
C ILE A 349 7.80 31.18 -16.71
N GLY A 350 6.68 31.83 -16.45
CA GLY A 350 5.41 31.64 -17.17
C GLY A 350 4.61 30.44 -16.67
N ARG A 351 3.32 30.37 -17.03
CA ARG A 351 2.41 29.30 -16.58
C ARG A 351 2.76 27.91 -17.09
N LYS A 352 3.52 27.83 -18.19
CA LYS A 352 4.06 26.57 -18.74
C LYS A 352 5.42 26.21 -18.13
N ASN A 353 5.86 26.93 -17.10
CA ASN A 353 7.08 26.71 -16.33
C ASN A 353 8.28 26.37 -17.24
N SER A 354 8.86 27.35 -17.91
CA SER A 354 10.07 27.12 -18.71
C SER A 354 11.29 27.64 -17.96
N PHE A 355 12.33 26.81 -17.80
CA PHE A 355 13.59 27.24 -17.22
C PHE A 355 14.31 28.17 -18.21
N MET A 356 14.66 29.37 -17.76
CA MET A 356 15.27 30.41 -18.58
C MET A 356 16.39 31.12 -17.82
N ILE A 357 17.39 31.56 -18.57
CA ILE A 357 18.51 32.37 -18.07
C ILE A 357 18.44 33.77 -18.67
N PHE A 358 18.63 34.80 -17.85
CA PHE A 358 18.64 36.22 -18.18
C PHE A 358 19.94 36.89 -17.72
N GLY A 359 20.44 37.85 -18.49
CA GLY A 359 21.67 38.58 -18.17
C GLY A 359 22.25 39.26 -19.42
N GLU A 360 23.33 40.04 -19.26
CA GLU A 360 24.00 40.71 -20.39
C GLU A 360 24.52 39.73 -21.45
N MET A 361 24.70 38.45 -21.08
CA MET A 361 25.03 37.33 -21.97
C MET A 361 24.10 37.15 -23.17
N ARG A 362 22.84 37.59 -23.09
CA ARG A 362 21.89 37.47 -24.21
C ARG A 362 22.36 38.24 -25.46
N SER A 363 23.27 39.20 -25.28
CA SER A 363 23.91 39.96 -26.37
C SER A 363 24.92 39.16 -27.20
N ILE A 364 25.25 37.92 -26.81
CA ILE A 364 26.23 37.06 -27.50
C ILE A 364 25.58 36.11 -28.51
N LEU A 365 24.30 35.79 -28.32
CA LEU A 365 23.48 35.05 -29.29
C LEU A 365 23.57 35.65 -30.71
N PRO A 366 23.42 36.98 -30.91
CA PRO A 366 23.63 37.62 -32.21
C PRO A 366 25.08 37.53 -32.75
N LEU A 367 26.09 37.48 -31.87
CA LEU A 367 27.51 37.43 -32.25
C LEU A 367 27.93 36.05 -32.77
N VAL A 368 27.31 34.98 -32.26
CA VAL A 368 27.46 33.63 -32.83
C VAL A 368 26.73 33.53 -34.18
N TRP A 369 25.56 34.16 -34.29
CA TRP A 369 24.67 34.13 -35.46
C TRP A 369 25.14 35.01 -36.63
N ASN A 370 25.92 36.09 -36.39
CA ASN A 370 26.35 37.01 -37.44
C ASN A 370 27.84 37.40 -37.34
N PRO A 371 28.72 36.93 -38.25
CA PRO A 371 30.15 37.26 -38.21
C PRO A 371 30.48 38.74 -38.48
N THR A 372 29.61 39.53 -39.12
CA THR A 372 29.89 40.96 -39.34
C THR A 372 29.73 41.81 -38.08
N ALA A 373 28.89 41.39 -37.12
CA ALA A 373 28.70 42.10 -35.86
C ALA A 373 29.92 42.00 -34.92
N PHE A 374 30.80 41.03 -35.13
CA PHE A 374 32.05 40.87 -34.37
C PHE A 374 33.12 41.89 -34.77
N LEU A 375 33.16 42.29 -36.05
CA LEU A 375 34.15 43.24 -36.57
C LEU A 375 33.77 44.70 -36.31
N GLU A 376 32.48 45.04 -36.34
CA GLU A 376 32.02 46.44 -36.13
C GLU A 376 32.11 46.94 -34.68
N ARG A 377 32.33 46.05 -33.70
CA ARG A 377 32.44 46.44 -32.28
C ARG A 377 33.87 46.63 -31.79
N PHE A 378 34.87 46.32 -32.62
CA PHE A 378 36.29 46.39 -32.30
C PHE A 378 37.13 47.20 -33.32
N THR A 379 36.48 47.97 -34.18
CA THR A 379 37.06 49.13 -34.90
C THR A 379 36.46 50.41 -34.34
#